data_AF-A0A7Z9PRS4-F1
#
_entry.id   AF-A0A7Z9PRS4-F1
#
_cell.length_a   1.000
_cell.length_b   1.000
_cell.length_c   1.000
_cell.angle_alpha   90.00
_cell.angle_beta   90.00
_cell.angle_gamma   90.00
#
_symmetry.space_group_name_H-M   'P 1'
#
loop_
_entity.id
_entity.type
_entity.pdbx_description
1 polymer ?
#
loop_
_entity_poly.entity_id
_entity_poly.type
_entity_poly.pdbx_seq_one_letter_code
_entity_poly.pdbx_strand_id
1 'polypeptide(L)'
;MSSIDLDPFQELLAEPNQDSYQQVLELLLEELFAERGCMWLERENAFIYSGDEELRKEFPFSRQAVDAVLDQGRSFISYNAEQDERLRPSGSIKMHNVRSCLCAACKDEDGKVLVLAYFDNSMSSGNFSEQDLESLKTVLSLVPGASPVKV
;
A
#
# COMPACT_ATOMS: atom_id res chain seq x y z
N MET A 1 -6.80 3.69 -19.34
CA MET A 1 -6.75 3.11 -17.99
C MET A 1 -8.01 3.58 -17.28
N SER A 2 -8.87 2.65 -16.87
CA SER A 2 -10.09 2.97 -16.12
C SER A 2 -9.71 3.44 -14.73
N SER A 3 -10.46 4.40 -14.19
CA SER A 3 -10.43 4.69 -12.76
C SER A 3 -10.82 3.42 -11.99
N ILE A 4 -10.18 3.17 -10.85
CA ILE A 4 -10.66 2.17 -9.90
C ILE A 4 -12.12 2.48 -9.57
N ASP A 5 -12.99 1.45 -9.60
CA ASP A 5 -14.36 1.56 -9.12
C ASP A 5 -14.34 1.69 -7.58
N LEU A 6 -14.83 2.82 -7.06
CA LEU A 6 -14.77 3.12 -5.64
C LEU A 6 -15.93 2.51 -4.85
N ASP A 7 -17.01 2.09 -5.51
CA ASP A 7 -18.22 1.62 -4.84
C ASP A 7 -17.94 0.42 -3.90
N PRO A 8 -17.19 -0.63 -4.32
CA PRO A 8 -16.84 -1.74 -3.44
C PRO A 8 -16.04 -1.31 -2.21
N PHE A 9 -15.12 -0.35 -2.37
CA PHE A 9 -14.31 0.15 -1.26
C PHE A 9 -15.12 0.97 -0.28
N GLN A 10 -16.08 1.77 -0.76
CA GLN A 10 -16.99 2.53 0.10
C GLN A 10 -17.87 1.61 0.93
N GLU A 11 -18.42 0.55 0.33
CA GLU A 11 -19.23 -0.44 1.04
C GLU A 11 -18.42 -1.15 2.12
N LEU A 12 -17.20 -1.59 1.80
CA LEU A 12 -16.33 -2.30 2.76
C LEU A 12 -15.85 -1.40 3.90
N LEU A 13 -15.62 -0.11 3.64
CA LEU A 13 -15.04 0.84 4.60
C LEU A 13 -16.09 1.68 5.34
N ALA A 14 -17.39 1.49 5.11
CA ALA A 14 -18.45 2.19 5.83
C ALA A 14 -18.48 1.83 7.33
N GLU A 15 -18.44 0.53 7.65
CA GLU A 15 -18.35 -0.01 9.01
C GLU A 15 -17.33 -1.17 9.04
N PRO A 16 -16.03 -0.86 8.91
CA PRO A 16 -15.03 -1.88 8.62
C PRO A 16 -14.74 -2.74 9.84
N ASN A 17 -14.48 -4.01 9.57
CA ASN A 17 -13.89 -4.95 10.50
C ASN A 17 -12.63 -5.56 9.86
N GLN A 18 -12.01 -6.52 10.55
CA GLN A 18 -10.80 -7.17 10.07
C GLN A 18 -10.98 -7.82 8.69
N ASP A 19 -12.11 -8.48 8.43
CA ASP A 19 -12.41 -9.12 7.16
C ASP A 19 -12.63 -8.09 6.05
N SER A 20 -13.28 -6.96 6.36
CA SER A 20 -13.43 -5.85 5.41
C SER A 20 -12.07 -5.31 4.95
N TYR A 21 -11.11 -5.11 5.87
CA TYR A 21 -9.78 -4.65 5.51
C TYR A 21 -9.00 -5.67 4.68
N GLN A 22 -9.17 -6.97 4.97
CA GLN A 22 -8.59 -8.04 4.17
C GLN A 22 -9.14 -8.02 2.73
N GLN A 23 -10.45 -7.86 2.56
CA GLN A 23 -11.09 -7.74 1.25
C GLN A 23 -10.67 -6.48 0.49
N VAL A 24 -10.52 -5.34 1.17
CA VAL A 24 -9.97 -4.11 0.57
C VAL A 24 -8.56 -4.35 0.04
N LEU A 25 -7.71 -5.03 0.81
CA LEU A 25 -6.34 -5.33 0.39
C LEU A 25 -6.31 -6.25 -0.84
N GLU A 26 -7.18 -7.26 -0.88
CA GLU A 26 -7.32 -8.18 -2.01
C GLU A 26 -7.84 -7.50 -3.28
N LEU A 27 -8.86 -6.64 -3.15
CA LEU A 27 -9.36 -5.85 -4.29
C LEU A 27 -8.30 -4.87 -4.81
N LEU A 28 -7.56 -4.20 -3.92
CA LEU A 28 -6.46 -3.32 -4.34
C LEU A 28 -5.36 -4.09 -5.07
N LEU A 29 -5.03 -5.32 -4.66
CA LEU A 29 -4.08 -6.17 -5.38
C LEU A 29 -4.51 -6.42 -6.82
N GLU A 30 -5.79 -6.75 -7.02
CA GLU A 30 -6.36 -7.02 -8.34
C GLU A 30 -6.38 -5.76 -9.21
N GLU A 31 -6.90 -4.65 -8.69
CA GLU A 31 -7.03 -3.37 -9.40
C GLU A 31 -5.67 -2.77 -9.77
N LEU A 32 -4.67 -2.90 -8.89
CA LEU A 32 -3.32 -2.37 -9.10
C LEU A 32 -2.43 -3.34 -9.89
N PHE A 33 -2.93 -4.53 -10.25
CA PHE A 33 -2.13 -5.63 -10.82
C PHE A 33 -0.84 -5.88 -10.03
N ALA A 34 -0.96 -5.86 -8.71
CA ALA A 34 0.15 -6.05 -7.79
C ALA A 34 0.34 -7.54 -7.45
N GLU A 35 1.58 -8.00 -7.33
CA GLU A 35 1.89 -9.38 -6.92
C GLU A 35 1.71 -9.58 -5.42
N ARG A 36 2.03 -8.53 -4.63
CA ARG A 36 1.98 -8.54 -3.16
C ARG A 36 1.51 -7.21 -2.61
N GLY A 37 0.82 -7.27 -1.48
CA GLY A 37 0.28 -6.10 -0.80
C GLY A 37 0.30 -6.26 0.71
N CYS A 38 0.57 -5.17 1.41
CA CYS A 38 0.35 -5.07 2.85
C CYS A 38 -0.38 -3.78 3.21
N MET A 39 -1.15 -3.84 4.27
CA MET A 39 -1.80 -2.68 4.87
C MET A 39 -1.54 -2.67 6.38
N TRP A 40 -1.12 -1.52 6.89
CA TRP A 40 -0.99 -1.22 8.31
C TRP A 40 -2.16 -0.38 8.78
N LEU A 41 -2.75 -0.77 9.91
CA LEU A 41 -3.89 -0.11 10.53
C LEU A 41 -3.48 0.36 11.93
N GLU A 42 -3.58 1.66 12.20
CA GLU A 42 -3.18 2.24 13.48
C GLU A 42 -4.05 1.72 14.63
N ARG A 43 -5.38 1.69 14.44
CA ARG A 43 -6.34 1.28 15.48
C ARG A 43 -6.12 -0.15 15.98
N GLU A 44 -5.81 -1.04 15.05
CA GLU A 44 -5.54 -2.45 15.34
C GLU A 44 -4.07 -2.70 15.70
N ASN A 45 -3.21 -1.71 15.47
CA ASN A 45 -1.75 -1.81 15.53
C ASN A 45 -1.23 -3.08 14.82
N ALA A 46 -1.81 -3.38 13.67
CA ALA A 46 -1.63 -4.65 12.97
C ALA A 46 -1.31 -4.43 11.50
N PHE A 47 -0.55 -5.38 10.95
CA PHE A 47 -0.37 -5.51 9.52
C PHE A 47 -1.22 -6.67 9.01
N ILE A 48 -1.88 -6.44 7.88
CA ILE A 48 -2.50 -7.48 7.08
C ILE A 48 -1.78 -7.58 5.73
N TYR A 49 -1.85 -8.78 5.14
CA TYR A 49 -1.02 -9.17 4.01
C TYR A 49 -1.82 -10.00 3.01
N SER A 50 -1.57 -9.78 1.73
CA SER A 50 -2.15 -10.60 0.65
C SER A 50 -1.21 -10.63 -0.58
N GLY A 51 -1.52 -11.52 -1.53
CA GLY A 51 -0.70 -11.80 -2.71
C GLY A 51 0.07 -13.11 -2.61
N ASP A 52 1.12 -13.26 -3.42
CA ASP A 52 1.91 -14.49 -3.56
C ASP A 52 2.41 -15.01 -2.19
N GLU A 53 1.92 -16.18 -1.79
CA GLU A 53 2.20 -16.75 -0.47
C GLU A 53 3.64 -17.19 -0.29
N GLU A 54 4.28 -17.71 -1.34
CA GLU A 54 5.65 -18.20 -1.27
C GLU A 54 6.61 -17.02 -1.13
N LEU A 55 6.41 -15.98 -1.95
CA LEU A 55 7.15 -14.74 -1.84
C LEU A 55 6.91 -14.02 -0.50
N ARG A 56 5.70 -14.07 0.06
CA ARG A 56 5.36 -13.49 1.38
C ARG A 56 6.03 -14.24 2.54
N LYS A 57 6.09 -15.57 2.51
CA LYS A 57 6.77 -16.37 3.55
C LYS A 57 8.26 -16.07 3.59
N GLU A 58 8.87 -15.87 2.42
CA GLU A 58 10.28 -15.54 2.29
C GLU A 58 10.57 -14.06 2.59
N PHE A 59 9.60 -13.17 2.34
CA PHE A 59 9.68 -11.72 2.56
C PHE A 59 8.57 -11.21 3.47
N PRO A 60 8.80 -11.06 4.79
CA PRO A 60 7.98 -10.15 5.56
C PRO A 60 8.19 -8.74 4.99
N PHE A 61 7.11 -8.14 4.50
CA PHE A 61 7.08 -6.83 3.83
C PHE A 61 8.05 -5.84 4.47
N SER A 62 8.77 -5.09 3.63
CA SER A 62 9.87 -4.24 4.08
C SER A 62 9.38 -3.22 5.10
N ARG A 63 9.60 -3.52 6.39
CA ARG A 63 9.40 -2.56 7.48
C ARG A 63 10.10 -1.25 7.18
N GLN A 64 11.23 -1.25 6.46
CA GLN A 64 11.93 -0.03 6.07
C GLN A 64 11.20 0.80 5.01
N ALA A 65 10.48 0.18 4.07
CA ALA A 65 9.63 0.91 3.12
C ALA A 65 8.44 1.53 3.86
N VAL A 66 7.85 0.78 4.80
CA VAL A 66 6.80 1.26 5.69
C VAL A 66 7.32 2.40 6.57
N ASP A 67 8.46 2.21 7.22
CA ASP A 67 9.14 3.20 8.07
C ASP A 67 9.47 4.47 7.25
N ALA A 68 9.89 4.35 5.99
CA ALA A 68 10.13 5.51 5.13
C ALA A 68 8.85 6.33 4.92
N VAL A 69 7.69 5.69 4.76
CA VAL A 69 6.41 6.40 4.63
C VAL A 69 5.89 6.89 5.98
N LEU A 70 6.08 6.13 7.06
CA LEU A 70 5.69 6.55 8.41
C LEU A 70 6.53 7.74 8.90
N ASP A 71 7.84 7.75 8.62
CA ASP A 71 8.80 8.76 9.08
C ASP A 71 8.79 10.02 8.18
N GLN A 72 8.57 9.86 6.86
CA GLN A 72 8.57 10.98 5.91
C GLN A 72 7.17 11.44 5.51
N GLY A 73 6.13 10.66 5.80
CA GLY A 73 4.72 11.00 5.55
C GLY A 73 4.36 11.19 4.08
N ARG A 74 5.14 10.62 3.14
CA ARG A 74 4.96 10.83 1.70
C ARG A 74 4.65 9.53 1.01
N SER A 75 3.44 9.44 0.46
CA SER A 75 3.08 8.44 -0.54
C SER A 75 3.99 8.57 -1.77
N PHE A 76 4.41 7.45 -2.35
CA PHE A 76 5.33 7.45 -3.48
C PHE A 76 5.13 6.25 -4.41
N ILE A 77 5.59 6.42 -5.65
CA ILE A 77 5.87 5.34 -6.59
C ILE A 77 7.38 5.22 -6.77
N SER A 78 7.86 4.00 -6.80
CA SER A 78 9.21 3.66 -7.24
C SER A 78 9.12 2.79 -8.48
N TYR A 79 9.76 3.23 -9.56
CA TYR A 79 9.93 2.44 -10.79
C TYR A 79 11.19 1.56 -10.78
N ASN A 80 12.08 1.80 -9.81
CA ASN A 80 13.28 1.03 -9.60
C ASN A 80 13.62 1.03 -8.10
N ALA A 81 13.03 0.09 -7.38
CA ALA A 81 13.14 0.03 -5.92
C ALA A 81 14.59 -0.15 -5.43
N GLU A 82 15.46 -0.80 -6.23
CA GLU A 82 16.87 -0.98 -5.88
C GLU A 82 17.68 0.32 -5.92
N GLN A 83 17.27 1.28 -6.76
CA GLN A 83 17.95 2.56 -6.96
C GLN A 83 17.25 3.73 -6.25
N ASP A 84 16.11 3.47 -5.61
CA ASP A 84 15.34 4.50 -4.93
C ASP A 84 15.94 4.83 -3.56
N GLU A 85 16.49 6.03 -3.44
CA GLU A 85 17.12 6.50 -2.20
C GLU A 85 16.15 6.55 -1.01
N ARG A 86 14.84 6.71 -1.27
CA ARG A 86 13.79 6.71 -0.24
C ARG A 86 13.63 5.34 0.40
N LEU A 87 13.90 4.29 -0.35
CA LEU A 87 13.74 2.90 0.07
C LEU A 87 14.99 2.32 0.75
N ARG A 88 16.07 3.11 0.86
CA ARG A 88 17.41 2.74 1.39
C ARG A 88 17.67 1.24 1.17
N PRO A 89 18.05 0.80 -0.04
CA PRO A 89 17.91 -0.57 -0.52
C PRO A 89 18.24 -1.59 0.57
N SER A 90 17.18 -2.02 1.25
CA SER A 90 17.27 -3.01 2.31
C SER A 90 17.73 -4.32 1.67
N GLY A 91 18.39 -5.18 2.46
CA GLY A 91 18.77 -6.52 1.95
C GLY A 91 17.57 -7.27 1.36
N SER A 92 16.37 -6.95 1.81
CA SER A 92 15.12 -7.58 1.40
C SER A 92 14.62 -7.07 0.02
N ILE A 93 14.73 -5.79 -0.34
CA ILE A 93 14.38 -5.31 -1.71
C ILE A 93 15.17 -6.05 -2.79
N LYS A 94 16.48 -6.22 -2.57
CA LYS A 94 17.37 -6.96 -3.48
C LYS A 94 17.13 -8.47 -3.44
N MET A 95 16.92 -9.03 -2.24
CA MET A 95 16.72 -10.48 -2.05
C MET A 95 15.47 -10.99 -2.76
N HIS A 96 14.42 -10.17 -2.88
CA HIS A 96 13.13 -10.57 -3.47
C HIS A 96 12.83 -9.91 -4.81
N ASN A 97 13.88 -9.37 -5.48
CA ASN A 97 13.82 -8.83 -6.85
C ASN A 97 12.66 -7.83 -7.05
N VAL A 98 12.39 -6.99 -6.05
CA VAL A 98 11.37 -5.94 -6.14
C VAL A 98 11.84 -4.93 -7.17
N ARG A 99 11.04 -4.71 -8.22
CA ARG A 99 11.37 -3.76 -9.29
C ARG A 99 10.63 -2.47 -9.17
N SER A 100 9.33 -2.55 -8.99
CA SER A 100 8.50 -1.39 -8.72
C SER A 100 7.71 -1.59 -7.44
N CYS A 101 7.44 -0.49 -6.75
CA CYS A 101 6.57 -0.49 -5.60
C CYS A 101 5.76 0.81 -5.53
N LEU A 102 4.58 0.69 -4.96
CA LEU A 102 3.64 1.76 -4.73
C LEU A 102 3.34 1.80 -3.23
N CYS A 103 3.43 2.97 -2.62
CA CYS A 103 3.08 3.12 -1.21
C CYS A 103 2.30 4.40 -0.98
N ALA A 104 1.25 4.32 -0.17
CA ALA A 104 0.49 5.49 0.26
C ALA A 104 0.10 5.38 1.72
N ALA A 105 -0.10 6.53 2.35
CA ALA A 105 -0.61 6.65 3.70
C ALA A 105 -1.69 7.73 3.79
N CYS A 106 -2.64 7.53 4.70
CA CYS A 106 -3.58 8.55 5.15
C CYS A 106 -3.37 8.85 6.63
N LYS A 107 -3.66 10.09 7.00
CA LYS A 107 -3.47 10.62 8.35
C LYS A 107 -4.80 10.93 9.00
N ASP A 108 -4.85 10.95 10.32
CA ASP A 108 -5.97 11.49 11.08
C ASP A 108 -5.97 13.04 11.08
N GLU A 109 -6.96 13.64 11.74
CA GLU A 109 -7.09 15.10 11.88
C GLU A 109 -5.91 15.74 12.64
N ASP A 110 -5.23 14.97 13.51
CA ASP A 110 -4.05 15.40 14.25
C ASP A 110 -2.75 15.27 13.43
N GLY A 111 -2.83 14.73 12.21
CA GLY A 111 -1.70 14.55 11.30
C GLY A 111 -0.87 13.30 11.58
N LYS A 112 -1.33 12.37 12.41
CA LYS A 112 -0.71 11.06 12.64
C LYS A 112 -1.14 10.09 11.57
N VAL A 113 -0.25 9.16 11.17
CA VAL A 113 -0.61 8.14 10.18
C VAL A 113 -1.64 7.18 10.78
N LEU A 114 -2.79 7.05 10.12
CA LEU A 114 -3.89 6.16 10.51
C LEU A 114 -3.84 4.84 9.75
N VAL A 115 -3.50 4.92 8.46
CA VAL A 115 -3.43 3.77 7.56
C VAL A 115 -2.31 3.97 6.56
N LEU A 116 -1.64 2.88 6.22
CA LEU A 116 -0.62 2.82 5.17
C LEU A 116 -0.82 1.55 4.37
N ALA A 117 -0.70 1.64 3.06
CA ALA A 117 -0.66 0.46 2.20
C ALA A 117 0.56 0.51 1.28
N TYR A 118 1.14 -0.67 1.06
CA TYR A 118 2.29 -0.88 0.19
C TYR A 118 1.99 -2.04 -0.74
N PHE A 119 2.34 -1.88 -2.02
CA PHE A 119 2.21 -2.87 -3.07
C PHE A 119 3.52 -2.95 -3.84
N ASP A 120 3.87 -4.14 -4.32
CA ASP A 120 5.03 -4.29 -5.18
C ASP A 120 4.89 -5.35 -6.26
N ASN A 121 5.80 -5.24 -7.23
CA ASN A 121 5.87 -6.04 -8.43
C ASN A 121 7.32 -6.41 -8.74
N SER A 122 7.53 -7.66 -9.15
CA SER A 122 8.77 -8.16 -9.74
C SER A 122 8.84 -7.87 -11.24
N MET A 123 9.88 -8.34 -11.94
CA MET A 123 10.11 -8.07 -13.38
C MET A 123 8.98 -8.56 -14.32
N SER A 124 8.08 -9.43 -13.86
CA SER A 124 7.01 -10.05 -14.67
C SER A 124 5.75 -9.20 -14.83
N SER A 125 5.49 -8.28 -13.90
CA SER A 125 4.28 -7.45 -13.86
C SER A 125 4.58 -6.00 -14.26
N GLY A 126 3.57 -5.31 -14.79
CA GLY A 126 3.70 -3.94 -15.30
C GLY A 126 4.12 -2.92 -14.24
N ASN A 127 4.47 -1.71 -14.68
CA ASN A 127 4.81 -0.62 -13.77
C ASN A 127 3.55 0.05 -13.22
N PHE A 128 3.56 0.37 -11.92
CA PHE A 128 2.59 1.28 -11.31
C PHE A 128 2.61 2.66 -11.99
N SER A 129 1.47 3.33 -12.03
CA SER A 129 1.28 4.66 -12.60
C SER A 129 0.92 5.69 -11.53
N GLU A 130 1.06 6.98 -11.84
CA GLU A 130 0.60 8.06 -10.95
C GLU A 130 -0.91 7.96 -10.67
N GLN A 131 -1.70 7.46 -11.62
CA GLN A 131 -3.12 7.22 -11.41
C GLN A 131 -3.37 6.13 -10.35
N ASP A 132 -2.51 5.11 -10.29
CA ASP A 132 -2.59 4.05 -9.28
C ASP A 132 -2.31 4.61 -7.88
N LEU A 133 -1.36 5.54 -7.77
CA LEU A 133 -1.08 6.26 -6.53
C LEU A 133 -2.26 7.12 -6.07
N GLU A 134 -2.87 7.88 -6.98
CA GLU A 134 -4.04 8.70 -6.63
C GLU A 134 -5.26 7.84 -6.28
N SER A 135 -5.45 6.72 -6.97
CA SER A 135 -6.53 5.78 -6.66
C SER A 135 -6.32 5.13 -5.29
N LEU A 136 -5.08 4.70 -4.98
CA LEU A 136 -4.72 4.16 -3.68
C LEU A 136 -4.93 5.19 -2.56
N LYS A 137 -4.48 6.43 -2.74
CA LYS A 137 -4.73 7.52 -1.78
C LYS A 137 -6.23 7.73 -1.54
N THR A 138 -7.02 7.69 -2.62
CA THR A 138 -8.48 7.85 -2.55
C THR A 138 -9.10 6.74 -1.73
N VAL A 139 -8.77 5.47 -1.99
CA VAL A 139 -9.26 4.33 -1.22
C VAL A 139 -8.86 4.43 0.24
N LEU A 140 -7.59 4.76 0.55
CA LEU A 140 -7.13 4.92 1.93
C LEU A 140 -7.84 6.07 2.67
N SER A 141 -8.28 7.10 1.96
CA SER A 141 -9.04 8.22 2.55
C SER A 141 -10.46 7.84 2.97
N LEU A 142 -10.98 6.70 2.50
CA LEU A 142 -12.27 6.15 2.92
C LEU A 142 -12.19 5.45 4.29
N VAL A 143 -10.98 5.18 4.80
CA VAL A 143 -10.82 4.55 6.12
C VAL A 143 -11.39 5.49 7.21
N PRO A 144 -12.27 5.01 8.10
CA PRO A 144 -12.89 5.86 9.11
C PRO A 144 -11.89 6.58 10.02
N GLY A 145 -11.98 7.92 10.04
CA GLY A 145 -11.07 8.80 10.78
C GLY A 145 -9.89 9.32 9.95
N ALA A 146 -9.75 8.90 8.69
CA ALA A 146 -8.79 9.50 7.77
C ALA A 146 -9.23 10.92 7.41
N SER A 147 -8.28 11.85 7.46
CA SER A 147 -8.42 13.18 6.88
C SER A 147 -8.24 13.11 5.37
N PRO A 148 -9.04 13.87 4.59
CA PRO A 148 -8.85 13.95 3.15
C PRO A 148 -7.42 14.35 2.81
N VAL A 149 -6.82 13.66 1.84
CA VAL A 149 -5.53 14.04 1.29
C VAL A 149 -5.71 15.44 0.69
N LYS A 150 -5.09 16.47 1.29
CA LYS A 150 -5.00 17.79 0.66
C LYS A 150 -4.11 17.63 -0.56
N VAL A 151 -4.74 17.53 -1.73
CA VAL A 151 -4.08 17.60 -3.04
C VAL A 151 -3.48 18.99 -3.23
#